data_AF-A0A2Z4MMQ0-F1
#
_entry.id   AF-A0A2Z4MMQ0-F1
#
_cell.length_a   1.000
_cell.length_b   1.000
_cell.length_c   1.000
_cell.angle_alpha   90.00
_cell.angle_beta   90.00
_cell.angle_gamma   90.00
#
_symmetry.space_group_name_H-M   'P 1'
#
loop_
_entity.id
_entity.type
_entity.pdbx_description
1 polymer ?
#
loop_
_entity_poly.entity_id
_entity_poly.type
_entity_poly.pdbx_seq_one_letter_code
_entity_poly.pdbx_strand_id
1 'polypeptide(L)'
;MNIKEMIDKIKGFDNCIIHPSIGLPKIEDPHILPDDVKEFYELCGGIELFKDEDFGVDIVSPNTDLMNRLIETKGEGITWYWYEEDFESLGDAYDGTD
;
A
#
# COMPACT_ATOMS: atom_id res chain seq x y z
N MET A 1 -8.51 -18.32 6.63
CA MET A 1 -8.30 -17.01 7.26
C MET A 1 -8.83 -15.97 6.28
N ASN A 2 -9.84 -15.21 6.66
CA ASN A 2 -10.35 -14.11 5.84
C ASN A 2 -9.64 -12.78 6.18
N ILE A 3 -9.91 -11.72 5.42
CA ILE A 3 -9.23 -10.43 5.58
C ILE A 3 -9.51 -9.81 6.94
N LYS A 4 -10.75 -9.88 7.41
CA LYS A 4 -11.12 -9.41 8.74
C LYS A 4 -10.34 -10.12 9.86
N GLU A 5 -10.25 -11.44 9.82
CA GLU A 5 -9.47 -12.23 10.78
C GLU A 5 -7.98 -11.88 10.73
N MET A 6 -7.44 -11.58 9.54
CA MET A 6 -6.06 -11.13 9.38
C MET A 6 -5.85 -9.76 10.01
N ILE A 7 -6.71 -8.79 9.73
CA ILE A 7 -6.67 -7.44 10.32
C ILE A 7 -6.80 -7.51 11.84
N ASP A 8 -7.70 -8.34 12.36
CA ASP A 8 -7.88 -8.51 13.81
C ASP A 8 -6.65 -9.12 14.48
N LYS A 9 -5.90 -10.00 13.79
CA LYS A 9 -4.60 -10.48 14.28
C LYS A 9 -3.54 -9.38 14.28
N ILE A 10 -3.50 -8.56 13.23
CA ILE A 10 -2.52 -7.46 13.11
C ILE A 10 -2.67 -6.45 14.26
N LYS A 11 -3.90 -6.20 14.73
CA LYS A 11 -4.18 -5.34 15.91
C LYS A 11 -3.50 -5.80 17.20
N GLY A 12 -3.09 -7.07 17.28
CA GLY A 12 -2.39 -7.62 18.44
C GLY A 12 -0.89 -7.34 18.45
N PHE A 13 -0.33 -6.70 17.42
CA PHE A 13 1.08 -6.35 17.33
C PHE A 13 1.27 -4.85 17.57
N ASP A 14 2.02 -4.51 18.60
CA ASP A 14 2.24 -3.11 19.01
C ASP A 14 3.07 -2.31 17.99
N ASN A 15 3.83 -2.99 17.12
CA ASN A 15 4.64 -2.41 16.05
C ASN A 15 3.94 -2.42 14.68
N CYS A 16 2.62 -2.61 14.65
CA CYS A 16 1.80 -2.47 13.45
C CYS A 16 0.78 -1.34 13.62
N ILE A 17 0.60 -0.53 12.58
CA ILE A 17 -0.36 0.58 12.57
C ILE A 17 -1.41 0.33 11.50
N ILE A 18 -2.67 0.24 11.89
CA ILE A 18 -3.80 0.07 10.96
C ILE A 18 -4.48 1.42 10.80
N HIS A 19 -4.48 1.94 9.58
CA HIS A 19 -5.12 3.22 9.26
C HIS A 19 -6.63 3.02 9.07
N PRO A 20 -7.47 4.00 9.47
CA PRO A 20 -8.91 3.90 9.25
C PRO A 20 -9.24 3.91 7.76
N SER A 21 -10.29 3.19 7.35
CA SER A 21 -10.77 3.24 5.96
C SER A 21 -11.16 4.66 5.57
N ILE A 22 -10.75 5.07 4.37
CA ILE A 22 -11.08 6.37 3.76
C ILE A 22 -11.83 6.22 2.43
N GLY A 23 -12.31 5.02 2.11
CA GLY A 23 -12.95 4.67 0.84
C GLY A 23 -12.12 3.75 -0.03
N LEU A 24 -12.54 3.60 -1.29
CA LEU A 24 -11.90 2.71 -2.27
C LEU A 24 -10.95 3.48 -3.18
N PRO A 25 -9.91 2.82 -3.72
CA PRO A 25 -9.07 3.38 -4.78
C PRO A 25 -9.92 3.83 -5.97
N LYS A 26 -9.54 4.94 -6.57
CA LYS A 26 -10.19 5.40 -7.81
C LYS A 26 -9.72 4.52 -8.97
N ILE A 27 -10.64 3.78 -9.57
CA ILE A 27 -10.37 2.91 -10.72
C ILE A 27 -11.06 3.48 -11.96
N GLU A 28 -10.36 3.52 -13.09
CA GLU A 28 -10.92 3.94 -14.38
C GLU A 28 -11.36 2.73 -15.21
N ASP A 29 -12.45 2.87 -15.97
CA ASP A 29 -12.91 1.83 -16.89
C ASP A 29 -11.81 1.48 -17.93
N PRO A 30 -11.62 0.20 -18.29
CA PRO A 30 -12.42 -0.98 -17.93
C PRO A 30 -11.89 -1.75 -16.71
N HIS A 31 -11.06 -1.13 -15.87
CA HIS A 31 -10.40 -1.84 -14.78
C HIS A 31 -11.37 -2.17 -13.65
N ILE A 32 -11.17 -3.32 -13.01
CA ILE A 32 -12.02 -3.80 -11.92
C ILE A 32 -11.13 -4.02 -10.70
N LEU A 33 -11.50 -3.40 -9.58
CA LEU A 33 -10.89 -3.70 -8.30
C LEU A 33 -11.32 -5.12 -7.85
N PRO A 34 -10.38 -6.03 -7.53
CA PRO A 34 -10.71 -7.33 -6.98
C PRO A 34 -11.52 -7.23 -5.68
N ASP A 35 -12.40 -8.20 -5.43
CA ASP A 35 -13.34 -8.15 -4.30
C ASP A 35 -12.65 -8.26 -2.94
N ASP A 36 -11.54 -9.00 -2.86
CA ASP A 36 -10.68 -9.08 -1.68
C ASP A 36 -9.99 -7.74 -1.39
N VAL A 37 -9.50 -7.05 -2.42
CA VAL A 37 -8.92 -5.71 -2.28
C VAL A 37 -9.98 -4.67 -1.86
N LYS A 38 -11.22 -4.78 -2.37
CA LYS A 38 -12.36 -3.97 -1.88
C LYS A 38 -12.63 -4.23 -0.40
N GLU A 39 -12.76 -5.49 -0.01
CA GLU A 39 -12.99 -5.88 1.39
C GLU A 39 -11.89 -5.32 2.31
N PHE A 40 -10.62 -5.39 1.88
CA PHE A 40 -9.51 -4.80 2.62
C PHE A 40 -9.69 -3.29 2.84
N TYR A 41 -9.96 -2.53 1.78
CA TYR A 41 -10.09 -1.07 1.87
C TYR A 41 -11.39 -0.61 2.53
N GLU A 42 -12.43 -1.45 2.57
CA GLU A 42 -13.62 -1.23 3.39
C GLU A 42 -13.34 -1.42 4.89
N LEU A 43 -12.39 -2.29 5.24
CA LEU A 43 -12.01 -2.57 6.63
C LEU A 43 -10.92 -1.64 7.17
N CYS A 44 -9.99 -1.17 6.34
CA CYS A 44 -8.90 -0.27 6.74
C CYS A 44 -8.38 0.58 5.57
N GLY A 45 -7.64 1.64 5.83
CA GLY A 45 -7.13 2.59 4.84
C GLY A 45 -5.65 2.41 4.50
N GLY A 46 -5.10 1.22 4.73
CA GLY A 46 -3.68 0.95 4.67
C GLY A 46 -3.12 0.47 6.02
N ILE A 47 -1.93 -0.12 6.01
CA ILE A 47 -1.29 -0.70 7.19
C ILE A 47 0.22 -0.50 7.12
N GLU A 48 0.83 0.02 8.18
CA GLU A 48 2.28 -0.05 8.41
C GLU A 48 2.55 -1.34 9.20
N LEU A 49 3.17 -2.34 8.58
CA LEU A 49 3.50 -3.62 9.22
C LEU A 49 4.94 -3.58 9.72
N PHE A 50 5.14 -3.88 11.01
CA PHE A 50 6.47 -3.99 11.62
C PHE A 50 7.32 -2.74 11.42
N LYS A 51 6.76 -1.56 11.74
CA LYS A 51 7.33 -0.23 11.44
C LYS A 51 8.78 -0.03 11.89
N ASP A 52 9.17 -0.68 12.97
CA ASP A 52 10.49 -0.51 13.60
C ASP A 52 11.49 -1.62 13.24
N GLU A 53 11.18 -2.45 12.23
CA GLU A 53 12.03 -3.56 11.78
C GLU A 53 12.63 -3.27 10.40
N ASP A 54 13.82 -3.83 10.12
CA ASP A 54 14.57 -3.63 8.86
C ASP A 54 13.78 -4.03 7.60
N PHE A 55 12.72 -4.85 7.74
CA PHE A 55 11.86 -5.30 6.66
C PHE A 55 10.38 -4.98 6.91
N GLY A 56 10.11 -3.83 7.52
CA GLY A 56 8.76 -3.28 7.61
C GLY A 56 8.11 -3.09 6.24
N VAL A 57 6.79 -3.23 6.17
CA VAL A 57 6.03 -3.16 4.91
C VAL A 57 4.84 -2.22 5.05
N ASP A 58 4.73 -1.28 4.12
CA ASP A 58 3.59 -0.38 4.04
C ASP A 58 2.61 -0.85 2.95
N ILE A 59 1.36 -1.09 3.37
CA ILE A 59 0.21 -1.13 2.49
C ILE A 59 -0.35 0.28 2.42
N VAL A 60 -0.09 0.97 1.31
CA VAL A 60 -0.43 2.38 1.16
C VAL A 60 -1.92 2.66 1.12
N SER A 61 -2.29 3.90 1.42
CA SER A 61 -3.66 4.38 1.39
C SER A 61 -4.22 4.40 -0.05
N PRO A 62 -5.54 4.17 -0.23
CA PRO A 62 -6.16 4.04 -1.56
C PRO A 62 -6.07 5.31 -2.42
N ASN A 63 -5.71 6.45 -1.82
CA ASN A 63 -5.71 7.77 -2.48
C ASN A 63 -4.29 8.33 -2.65
N THR A 64 -3.26 7.53 -2.42
CA THR A 64 -1.86 7.98 -2.58
C THR A 64 -1.51 8.17 -4.06
N ASP A 65 -0.59 9.10 -4.34
CA ASP A 65 -0.07 9.31 -5.69
C ASP A 65 0.60 8.05 -6.25
N LEU A 66 1.26 7.26 -5.38
CA LEU A 66 1.83 5.96 -5.75
C LEU A 66 0.73 5.01 -6.26
N MET A 67 -0.37 4.87 -5.52
CA MET A 67 -1.49 4.02 -5.92
C MET A 67 -2.11 4.48 -7.24
N ASN A 68 -2.36 5.79 -7.38
CA ASN A 68 -2.91 6.37 -8.61
C ASN A 68 -2.00 6.09 -9.83
N ARG A 69 -0.69 6.32 -9.70
CA ARG A 69 0.28 6.08 -10.78
C ARG A 69 0.42 4.61 -11.13
N LEU A 70 0.37 3.70 -10.15
CA LEU A 70 0.39 2.26 -10.41
C LEU A 70 -0.82 1.80 -11.23
N ILE A 71 -2.00 2.35 -10.92
CA ILE A 71 -3.23 2.07 -11.68
C ILE A 71 -3.12 2.61 -13.11
N GLU A 72 -2.70 3.88 -13.27
CA GLU A 72 -2.54 4.53 -14.57
C GLU A 72 -1.53 3.83 -15.47
N THR A 73 -0.39 3.41 -14.90
CA THR A 73 0.66 2.69 -15.62
C THR A 73 0.33 1.22 -15.82
N LYS A 74 -0.72 0.69 -15.20
CA LYS A 74 -1.07 -0.75 -15.20
C LYS A 74 0.05 -1.66 -14.66
N GLY A 75 0.96 -1.09 -13.86
CA GLY A 75 2.21 -1.77 -13.48
C GLY A 75 3.16 -2.01 -14.67
N GLU A 76 2.92 -1.38 -15.81
CA GLU A 76 3.70 -1.47 -17.04
C GLU A 76 4.29 -0.08 -17.36
N GLY A 77 5.59 0.09 -17.11
CA GLY A 77 6.33 1.32 -17.43
C GLY A 77 7.40 1.10 -18.50
N ILE A 78 7.46 1.97 -19.52
CA ILE A 78 8.67 2.14 -20.37
C ILE A 78 9.80 2.77 -19.53
N THR A 79 9.42 3.66 -18.61
CA THR A 79 10.21 4.17 -17.48
C THR A 79 9.34 4.02 -16.23
N TRP A 80 9.86 3.36 -15.20
CA TRP A 80 9.18 3.30 -13.91
C TRP A 80 9.18 4.68 -13.25
N TYR A 81 8.13 5.02 -12.50
CA TYR A 81 7.98 6.32 -11.84
C TYR A 81 9.19 6.71 -10.97
N TRP A 82 9.85 5.73 -10.35
CA TRP A 82 11.07 5.95 -9.56
C TRP A 82 12.33 6.21 -10.41
N TYR A 83 12.22 6.28 -11.74
CA TYR A 83 13.27 6.73 -12.66
C TYR A 83 13.06 8.16 -13.17
N GLU A 84 12.00 8.87 -12.78
CA GLU A 84 11.80 10.28 -13.12
C GLU A 84 12.80 11.17 -12.37
N GLU A 85 13.29 12.25 -12.99
CA GLU A 85 14.33 13.11 -12.40
C GLU A 85 13.89 13.83 -11.11
N ASP A 86 12.59 14.03 -10.93
CA ASP A 86 11.97 14.68 -9.78
C ASP A 86 11.41 13.67 -8.75
N PHE A 87 11.68 12.38 -8.92
CA PHE A 87 11.25 11.37 -7.95
C PHE A 87 11.99 11.53 -6.62
N GLU A 88 11.27 11.94 -5.58
CA GLU A 88 11.75 11.85 -4.21
C GLU A 88 11.70 10.37 -3.77
N SER A 89 12.87 9.73 -3.70
CA SER A 89 13.00 8.39 -3.14
C SER A 89 12.44 8.36 -1.73
N LEU A 90 11.57 7.38 -1.47
CA LEU A 90 11.07 7.07 -0.13
C LEU A 90 12.09 6.25 0.69
N GLY A 91 13.25 5.96 0.10
CA GLY A 91 14.26 5.03 0.60
C GLY A 91 14.10 3.64 0.01
N ASP A 92 15.19 2.86 -0.04
CA ASP A 92 15.14 1.42 -0.28
C ASP A 92 15.33 0.62 1.01
N ALA A 93 15.11 -0.71 0.95
CA ALA A 93 15.27 -1.59 2.11
C ALA A 93 16.74 -1.78 2.57
N TYR A 94 17.71 -1.13 1.91
CA TYR A 94 19.13 -1.19 2.20
C TYR A 94 19.71 0.15 2.67
N ASP A 95 18.91 1.21 2.65
CA ASP A 95 19.31 2.51 3.19
C ASP A 95 19.55 2.41 4.70
N GLY A 96 20.80 2.66 5.13
CA GLY A 96 21.18 2.67 6.55
C GLY A 96 21.73 1.36 7.11
N THR A 97 21.91 0.33 6.28
CA THR A 97 22.62 -0.89 6.68
C THR A 97 24.08 -0.86 6.16
N ASP A 98 25.05 -0.64 7.06
CA ASP A 98 26.50 -0.81 6.81
C ASP A 98 26.95 -2.27 7.05
#